data_AF-X1TBL4-F1
#
_entry.id   AF-X1TBL4-F1
#
_cell.length_a   1.000
_cell.length_b   1.000
_cell.length_c   1.000
_cell.angle_alpha   90.00
_cell.angle_beta   90.00
_cell.angle_gamma   90.00
#
_symmetry.space_group_name_H-M   'P 1'
#
loop_
_entity.id
_entity.type
_entity.pdbx_description
1 polymer ?
#
loop_
_entity_poly.entity_id
_entity_poly.type
_entity_poly.pdbx_seq_one_letter_code
_entity_poly.pdbx_strand_id
1 'polypeptide(L)' 'GEHETAVRNYKLRGQSIADVGWRCWNCGWEWGFEIQEGGSHA' A
#
# COMPACT_ATOMS: atom_id res chain seq x y z
N GLY A 1 -3.60 -14.28 10.97
CA GLY A 1 -2.43 -14.41 10.08
C GLY A 1 -1.28 -13.64 10.70
N GLU A 2 -0.05 -14.07 10.47
CA GLU A 2 1.17 -13.46 11.03
C GLU A 2 1.59 -12.22 10.23
N HIS A 3 0.76 -11.17 10.28
CA HIS A 3 1.01 -9.92 9.58
C HIS A 3 0.45 -8.72 10.35
N GLU A 4 1.12 -7.58 10.23
CA GLU A 4 0.65 -6.27 10.66
C GLU A 4 0.20 -5.42 9.49
N THR A 5 -0.55 -4.37 9.83
CA THR A 5 -0.84 -3.27 8.91
C THR A 5 0.44 -2.52 8.56
N ALA A 6 0.66 -2.30 7.26
CA ALA A 6 1.73 -1.46 6.75
C ALA A 6 1.13 -0.28 5.99
N VAL A 7 1.67 0.93 6.21
CA VAL A 7 1.20 2.15 5.56
C VAL A 7 2.32 2.70 4.68
N ARG A 8 2.04 2.86 3.39
CA ARG A 8 2.93 3.55 2.45
C ARG A 8 2.34 4.90 2.09
N ASN A 9 3.20 5.92 2.11
CA ASN A 9 2.84 7.28 1.79
C ASN A 9 3.50 7.67 0.46
N TYR A 10 2.68 8.02 -0.51
CA TYR A 10 3.10 8.46 -1.83
C TYR A 10 2.85 9.95 -1.99
N LYS A 11 3.70 10.63 -2.77
CA LYS A 11 3.42 11.97 -3.27
C LYS A 11 3.17 11.89 -4.77
N LEU A 12 1.91 11.88 -5.17
CA LEU A 12 1.50 11.83 -6.58
C LEU A 12 0.86 13.16 -6.97
N ARG A 13 1.46 13.87 -7.94
CA ARG A 13 0.93 15.12 -8.52
C ARG A 13 0.51 16.18 -7.48
N GLY A 14 1.29 16.33 -6.41
CA GLY A 14 1.00 17.29 -5.33
C GLY A 14 -0.03 16.82 -4.30
N GLN A 15 -0.55 15.60 -4.43
CA GLN A 15 -1.41 14.95 -3.45
C GLN A 15 -0.62 13.93 -2.64
N SER A 16 -0.93 13.85 -1.34
CA SER A 16 -0.43 12.80 -0.45
C SER A 16 -1.44 11.66 -0.43
N ILE A 17 -1.01 10.49 -0.89
CA ILE A 17 -1.82 9.27 -0.87
C ILE A 17 -1.23 8.36 0.19
N ALA A 18 -2.08 7.91 1.11
CA ALA A 18 -1.74 6.87 2.06
C ALA A 18 -2.44 5.57 1.63
N ASP A 19 -1.67 4.51 1.51
CA ASP A 19 -2.16 3.21 1.06
C ASP A 19 -1.77 2.16 2.09
N VAL A 20 -2.73 1.28 2.34
CA VAL A 20 -2.78 0.42 3.51
C VAL A 20 -2.70 -1.01 3.03
N GLY A 21 -1.56 -1.63 3.29
CA GLY A 21 -1.30 -3.02 2.98
C GLY A 21 -0.99 -3.84 4.23
N TRP A 22 -0.39 -4.99 3.98
CA TRP A 22 0.03 -5.93 5.00
C TRP A 22 1.55 -6.13 4.94
N ARG A 23 2.16 -6.32 6.11
CA ARG A 23 3.56 -6.71 6.25
C ARG A 23 3.67 -7.95 7.14
N CYS A 24 4.41 -8.95 6.70
CA CYS A 24 4.72 -10.11 7.53
C CYS A 24 5.75 -9.73 8.61
N TRP A 25 5.45 -10.07 9.87
CA TRP A 25 6.36 -9.82 11.00
C TRP A 25 7.67 -10.61 10.94
N ASN A 26 7.65 -11.79 10.32
CA ASN A 26 8.80 -12.68 10.35
C ASN A 26 9.80 -12.39 9.22
N CYS A 27 9.30 -12.13 8.00
CA CYS A 27 10.17 -11.94 6.82
C CYS A 27 10.19 -10.50 6.29
N GLY A 28 9.31 -9.61 6.77
CA GLY A 28 9.23 -8.23 6.32
C GLY A 28 8.66 -8.05 4.90
N TRP A 29 8.19 -9.12 4.27
CA TRP A 29 7.52 -9.04 2.97
C TRP A 29 6.22 -8.24 3.09
N GLU A 30 5.94 -7.40 2.10
CA GLU A 30 4.78 -6.50 2.10
C GLU A 30 3.89 -6.75 0.86
N TRP A 31 2.56 -6.71 1.01
CA TRP A 31 1.60 -6.94 -0.08
C TRP A 31 0.27 -6.22 0.15
N GLY A 32 -0.59 -6.17 -0.87
CA GLY A 32 -1.93 -5.61 -0.77
C GLY A 32 -1.99 -4.09 -0.81
N PHE A 33 -0.95 -3.42 -1.33
CA PHE A 33 -0.98 -2.00 -1.64
C PHE A 33 -1.69 -1.78 -2.97
N GLU A 34 -2.68 -0.91 -2.97
CA GLU A 34 -3.44 -0.53 -4.15
C GLU A 34 -2.99 0.88 -4.58
N ILE A 35 -1.85 0.95 -5.27
CA ILE A 35 -1.45 2.20 -5.92
C ILE A 35 -2.48 2.47 -7.01
N GLN A 36 -3.40 3.39 -6.74
CA GLN A 36 -4.33 3.94 -7.74
C GLN A 36 -3.52 4.76 -8.77
N GLU A 37 -2.75 4.10 -9.61
CA GLU A 37 -2.27 4.67 -10.86
C GLU A 37 -3.46 4.75 -11.83
N GLY A 38 -4.37 5.71 -11.60
CA GLY A 38 -5.31 6.27 -12.58
C GLY A 38 -5.83 5.33 -13.68
N GLY A 39 -6.31 4.14 -13.32
CA GLY A 39 -6.87 3.18 -14.26
C GLY A 39 -8.35 3.00 -13.95
N SER A 40 -9.20 3.68 -14.72
CA SER A 40 -10.61 3.33 -14.89
C SER A 40 -10.74 1.81 -15.09
N HIS A 41 -11.25 1.09 -14.09
CA HIS A 41 -11.87 -0.20 -14.30
C HIS A 41 -13.14 0.03 -15.12
N ALA A 42 -13.24 -0.73 -16.21
CA ALA A 42 -14.27 -0.70 -17.24
C ALA A 42 -15.71 -0.89 -16.72
#